data_AF-A0AAV0WK49-F1
#
_entry.id   AF-A0AAV0WK49-F1
#
_cell.length_a   1.000
_cell.length_b   1.000
_cell.length_c   1.000
_cell.angle_alpha   90.00
_cell.angle_beta   90.00
_cell.angle_gamma   90.00
#
_symmetry.space_group_name_H-M   'P 1'
#
loop_
_entity.id
_entity.type
_entity.pdbx_description
1 polymer ?
#
loop_
_entity_poly.entity_id
_entity_poly.type
_entity_poly.pdbx_seq_one_letter_code
_entity_poly.pdbx_strand_id
1 'polypeptide(L)'
;MDPTRDSNERSKYCGLFKMITSIEFVSNLNTMSDALDELGDLSEYLQKPSITLVDADKSIRTTIRVLDSMATDPGPKLTDALKEIKNKMSYKNVILHSGKVPKINSAQFYKSLANNLKSRMMTSSSSNVSRNEKNRQDNE
;
A
#
# COMPACT_ATOMS: atom_id res chain seq x y z
N MET A 1 -21.42 -28.61 3.50
CA MET A 1 -22.13 -27.76 4.49
C MET A 1 -22.33 -28.60 5.73
N ASP A 2 -22.00 -28.06 6.90
CA ASP A 2 -22.09 -28.76 8.19
C ASP A 2 -23.56 -28.91 8.61
N PRO A 3 -24.10 -30.14 8.71
CA PRO A 3 -25.50 -30.37 9.02
C PRO A 3 -25.83 -30.12 10.50
N THR A 4 -24.84 -30.02 11.39
CA THR A 4 -25.07 -29.82 12.83
C THR A 4 -25.36 -28.36 13.20
N ARG A 5 -25.19 -27.43 12.26
CA ARG A 5 -25.40 -25.99 12.46
C ARG A 5 -26.84 -25.59 12.21
N ASP A 6 -27.32 -24.57 12.92
CA ASP A 6 -28.66 -24.04 12.70
C ASP A 6 -28.77 -23.28 11.36
N SER A 7 -29.99 -22.93 10.95
CA SER A 7 -30.23 -22.24 9.67
C SER A 7 -29.59 -20.84 9.61
N ASN A 8 -29.53 -20.13 10.73
CA ASN A 8 -28.95 -18.80 10.80
C ASN A 8 -27.42 -18.87 10.67
N GLU A 9 -26.78 -19.78 11.39
CA GLU A 9 -25.35 -20.04 11.29
C GLU A 9 -24.96 -20.42 9.87
N ARG A 10 -25.66 -21.40 9.27
CA ARG A 10 -25.40 -21.80 7.87
C ARG A 10 -25.50 -20.62 6.91
N SER A 11 -26.49 -19.73 7.11
CA SER A 11 -26.66 -18.53 6.29
C SER A 11 -25.50 -17.55 6.46
N LYS A 12 -25.03 -17.31 7.69
CA LYS A 12 -23.85 -16.48 7.99
C LYS A 12 -22.60 -17.02 7.31
N TYR A 13 -22.31 -18.32 7.47
CA TYR A 13 -21.12 -18.93 6.87
C TYR A 13 -21.19 -18.97 5.34
N CYS A 14 -22.38 -19.20 4.77
CA CYS A 14 -22.59 -19.13 3.32
C CYS A 14 -22.33 -17.71 2.80
N GLY A 15 -22.82 -16.68 3.50
CA GLY A 15 -22.57 -15.28 3.16
C GLY A 15 -21.08 -14.94 3.24
N LEU A 16 -20.41 -15.33 4.33
CA LEU A 16 -18.97 -15.12 4.49
C LEU A 16 -18.18 -15.84 3.40
N PHE A 17 -18.48 -17.10 3.11
CA PHE A 17 -17.85 -17.87 2.04
C PHE A 17 -17.98 -17.16 0.70
N LYS A 18 -19.19 -16.69 0.35
CA LYS A 18 -19.43 -15.91 -0.87
C LYS A 18 -18.61 -14.62 -0.90
N MET A 19 -18.50 -13.92 0.23
CA MET A 19 -17.67 -12.71 0.29
C MET A 19 -16.18 -13.00 0.08
N ILE A 20 -15.62 -13.97 0.81
CA ILE A 20 -14.16 -14.22 0.81
C ILE A 20 -13.68 -14.93 -0.47
N THR A 21 -14.58 -15.57 -1.20
CA THR A 21 -14.29 -16.22 -2.49
C THR A 21 -14.70 -15.37 -3.69
N SER A 22 -14.94 -14.08 -3.47
CA SER A 22 -15.19 -13.12 -4.54
C SER A 22 -13.89 -12.60 -5.14
N ILE A 23 -13.86 -12.38 -6.46
CA ILE A 23 -12.71 -11.82 -7.17
C ILE A 23 -12.28 -10.48 -6.56
N GLU A 24 -13.25 -9.63 -6.25
CA GLU A 24 -13.03 -8.28 -5.72
C GLU A 24 -12.41 -8.35 -4.33
N PHE A 25 -12.88 -9.27 -3.47
CA PHE A 25 -12.27 -9.50 -2.16
C PHE A 25 -10.83 -9.96 -2.28
N VAL A 26 -10.55 -10.96 -3.12
CA VAL A 26 -9.18 -11.49 -3.32
C VAL A 26 -8.27 -10.40 -3.89
N SER A 27 -8.74 -9.60 -4.86
CA SER A 27 -7.97 -8.50 -5.42
C SER A 27 -7.64 -7.44 -4.36
N ASN A 28 -8.63 -7.08 -3.54
CA ASN A 28 -8.44 -6.12 -2.45
C ASN A 28 -7.45 -6.64 -1.41
N LEU A 29 -7.57 -7.92 -1.03
CA LEU A 29 -6.69 -8.56 -0.06
C LEU A 29 -5.23 -8.52 -0.53
N ASN A 30 -4.95 -8.88 -1.78
CA ASN A 30 -3.60 -8.87 -2.30
C ASN A 30 -3.06 -7.44 -2.47
N THR A 31 -3.89 -6.48 -2.90
CA THR A 31 -3.54 -5.05 -2.92
C THR A 31 -3.10 -4.55 -1.55
N MET A 32 -3.87 -4.86 -0.50
CA MET A 32 -3.52 -4.46 0.86
C MET A 32 -2.31 -5.22 1.38
N SER A 33 -2.14 -6.49 1.01
CA SER A 33 -1.00 -7.29 1.46
C SER A 33 0.32 -6.80 0.88
N ASP A 34 0.38 -6.42 -0.39
CA ASP A 34 1.59 -5.83 -0.98
C ASP A 34 1.95 -4.52 -0.25
N ALA A 35 0.97 -3.66 0.03
CA ALA A 35 1.21 -2.44 0.80
C ALA A 35 1.68 -2.69 2.24
N LEU A 36 1.12 -3.70 2.91
CA LEU A 36 1.50 -4.06 4.27
C LEU A 36 2.91 -4.65 4.34
N ASP A 37 3.37 -5.39 3.33
CA ASP A 37 4.75 -5.85 3.26
C ASP A 37 5.71 -4.67 3.20
N GLU A 38 5.51 -3.75 2.25
CA GLU A 38 6.38 -2.58 2.06
C GLU A 38 6.42 -1.68 3.29
N LEU A 39 5.26 -1.47 3.93
CA LEU A 39 5.18 -0.69 5.16
C LEU A 39 5.75 -1.45 6.37
N GLY A 40 5.61 -2.77 6.40
CA GLY A 40 6.16 -3.65 7.42
C GLY A 40 7.68 -3.63 7.40
N ASP A 41 8.28 -3.85 6.22
CA ASP A 41 9.72 -3.81 5.99
C ASP A 41 10.30 -2.43 6.34
N LEU A 42 9.63 -1.35 5.92
CA LEU A 42 10.02 0.01 6.30
C LEU A 42 9.95 0.20 7.82
N SER A 43 8.86 -0.23 8.45
CA SER A 43 8.65 -0.09 9.90
C SER A 43 9.72 -0.82 10.70
N GLU A 44 10.03 -2.06 10.32
CA GLU A 44 11.10 -2.85 10.96
C GLU A 44 12.47 -2.18 10.76
N TYR A 45 12.75 -1.69 9.55
CA TYR A 45 14.00 -1.00 9.26
C TYR A 45 14.17 0.26 10.13
N LEU A 46 13.13 1.08 10.24
CA LEU A 46 13.14 2.33 11.01
C LEU A 46 13.27 2.13 12.52
N GLN A 47 12.91 0.94 13.03
CA GLN A 47 13.02 0.60 14.45
C GLN A 47 14.43 0.12 14.86
N LYS A 48 15.36 -0.03 13.91
CA LYS A 48 16.73 -0.47 14.21
C LYS A 48 17.45 0.55 15.10
N PRO A 49 18.07 0.13 16.22
CA PRO A 49 18.77 1.05 17.13
C PRO A 49 19.93 1.80 16.47
N SER A 50 20.52 1.22 15.42
CA SER A 50 21.69 1.74 14.72
C SER A 50 21.36 2.60 13.50
N ILE A 51 20.08 2.90 13.23
CA ILE A 51 19.69 3.64 12.03
C ILE A 51 20.12 5.11 12.13
N THR A 52 20.73 5.63 11.07
CA THR A 52 21.01 7.07 10.98
C THR A 52 19.82 7.81 10.36
N LEU A 53 19.74 9.12 10.57
CA LEU A 53 18.71 9.95 9.92
C LEU A 53 18.78 9.87 8.39
N VAL A 54 20.00 9.75 7.83
CA VAL A 54 20.21 9.61 6.38
C VAL A 54 19.68 8.27 5.87
N ASP A 55 19.91 7.19 6.62
CA ASP A 55 19.39 5.87 6.28
C ASP A 55 17.86 5.83 6.33
N ALA A 56 17.27 6.47 7.35
CA ALA A 56 15.82 6.58 7.51
C ALA A 56 15.17 7.40 6.38
N ASP A 57 15.73 8.57 6.02
CA ASP A 57 15.23 9.36 4.89
C ASP A 57 15.33 8.57 3.58
N LYS A 58 16.46 7.88 3.36
CA LYS A 58 16.66 7.05 2.17
C LYS A 58 15.66 5.89 2.11
N SER A 59 15.39 5.19 3.21
CA SER A 59 14.44 4.08 3.24
C SER A 59 13.02 4.57 2.95
N ILE A 60 12.59 5.67 3.59
CA ILE A 60 11.27 6.28 3.36
C ILE A 60 11.11 6.70 1.88
N ARG A 61 12.12 7.38 1.30
CA ARG A 61 12.08 7.75 -0.13
C ARG A 61 12.03 6.54 -1.05
N THR A 62 12.69 5.45 -0.69
CA THR A 62 12.67 4.21 -1.46
C THR A 62 11.29 3.59 -1.43
N THR A 63 10.69 3.40 -0.25
CA THR A 63 9.33 2.89 -0.11
C THR A 63 8.30 3.76 -0.83
N ILE A 64 8.45 5.09 -0.78
CA ILE A 64 7.60 6.01 -1.56
C ILE A 64 7.68 5.71 -3.06
N ARG A 65 8.88 5.49 -3.61
CA ARG A 65 9.05 5.18 -5.03
C ARG A 65 8.43 3.83 -5.39
N VAL A 66 8.59 2.82 -4.53
CA VAL A 66 7.98 1.50 -4.72
C VAL A 66 6.45 1.59 -4.73
N LEU A 67 5.85 2.31 -3.78
CA LEU A 67 4.40 2.55 -3.76
C LEU A 67 3.93 3.35 -4.98
N ASP A 68 4.68 4.38 -5.41
CA ASP A 68 4.38 5.12 -6.63
C ASP A 68 4.43 4.20 -7.87
N SER A 69 5.39 3.28 -7.97
CA SER A 69 5.43 2.30 -9.07
C SER A 69 4.30 1.29 -8.99
N MET A 70 3.87 0.89 -7.78
CA MET A 70 2.74 -0.01 -7.57
C MET A 70 1.41 0.54 -8.07
N ALA A 71 1.31 1.87 -8.25
CA ALA A 71 0.13 2.49 -8.85
C ALA A 71 -0.02 2.17 -10.35
N THR A 72 1.08 1.87 -11.05
CA THR A 72 1.10 1.52 -12.48
C THR A 72 1.36 0.04 -12.71
N ASP A 73 2.22 -0.56 -11.91
CA ASP A 73 2.64 -1.96 -12.02
C ASP A 73 2.38 -2.67 -10.69
N PRO A 74 1.34 -3.53 -10.59
CA PRO A 74 0.95 -4.14 -9.33
C PRO A 74 2.09 -4.86 -8.61
N GLY A 75 2.08 -4.80 -7.27
CA GLY A 75 2.98 -5.60 -6.44
C GLY A 75 2.88 -7.11 -6.72
N PRO A 76 3.86 -7.90 -6.26
CA PRO A 76 4.01 -9.30 -6.62
C PRO A 76 2.78 -10.13 -6.25
N LYS A 77 2.17 -9.91 -5.07
CA LYS A 77 1.02 -10.71 -4.63
C LYS A 77 -0.22 -10.39 -5.45
N LEU A 78 -0.47 -9.12 -5.75
CA LEU A 78 -1.57 -8.72 -6.62
C LEU A 78 -1.35 -9.22 -8.05
N THR A 79 -0.13 -9.14 -8.57
CA THR A 79 0.23 -9.66 -9.90
C THR A 79 -0.05 -11.17 -10.00
N ASP A 80 0.41 -11.96 -9.04
CA ASP A 80 0.18 -13.40 -9.02
C ASP A 80 -1.31 -13.74 -8.89
N ALA A 81 -2.03 -13.04 -8.01
CA ALA A 81 -3.46 -13.21 -7.86
C ALA A 81 -4.23 -12.91 -9.15
N LEU A 82 -3.92 -11.79 -9.81
CA LEU A 82 -4.55 -11.41 -11.08
C LEU A 82 -4.25 -12.44 -12.20
N LYS A 83 -3.04 -12.99 -12.22
CA LYS A 83 -2.65 -14.04 -13.17
C LYS A 83 -3.44 -15.33 -12.93
N GLU A 84 -3.59 -15.77 -11.69
CA GLU A 84 -4.40 -16.96 -11.36
C GLU A 84 -5.88 -16.74 -11.68
N ILE A 85 -6.44 -15.58 -11.29
CA ILE A 85 -7.83 -15.20 -11.60
C ILE A 85 -8.07 -15.23 -13.10
N LYS A 86 -7.19 -14.58 -13.89
CA LYS A 86 -7.32 -14.49 -15.35
C LYS A 86 -7.24 -15.86 -16.04
N ASN A 87 -6.35 -16.73 -15.58
CA ASN A 87 -6.07 -17.99 -16.27
C ASN A 87 -6.97 -19.15 -15.84
N LYS A 88 -7.41 -19.15 -14.57
CA LYS A 88 -8.06 -20.32 -13.94
C LYS A 88 -9.37 -19.99 -13.24
N MET A 89 -9.75 -18.72 -13.13
CA MET A 89 -10.89 -18.28 -12.31
C MET A 89 -10.81 -18.82 -10.87
N SER A 90 -9.60 -18.88 -10.33
CA SER A 90 -9.30 -19.45 -9.02
C SER A 90 -8.20 -18.66 -8.33
N TYR A 91 -8.09 -18.81 -7.01
CA TYR A 91 -6.93 -18.35 -6.24
C TYR A 91 -6.61 -19.37 -5.15
N LYS A 92 -5.35 -19.82 -5.07
CA LYS A 92 -4.91 -20.85 -4.10
C LYS A 92 -5.83 -22.09 -4.09
N ASN A 93 -6.20 -22.57 -5.28
CA ASN A 93 -7.09 -23.71 -5.52
C ASN A 93 -8.56 -23.51 -5.08
N VAL A 94 -8.97 -22.30 -4.75
CA VAL A 94 -10.38 -21.97 -4.48
C VAL A 94 -10.98 -21.33 -5.72
N ILE A 95 -12.10 -21.89 -6.22
CA ILE A 95 -12.84 -21.31 -7.34
C ILE A 95 -13.47 -19.99 -6.90
N LEU A 96 -13.27 -18.96 -7.71
CA LEU A 96 -13.79 -17.63 -7.43
C LEU A 96 -15.04 -17.34 -8.24
N HIS A 97 -15.78 -16.34 -7.78
CA HIS A 97 -16.95 -15.82 -8.48
C HIS A 97 -16.95 -14.29 -8.41
N SER A 98 -17.77 -13.65 -9.25
CA SER A 98 -18.00 -12.20 -9.09
C SER A 98 -18.88 -11.96 -7.87
N GLY A 99 -18.44 -11.07 -6.99
CA GLY A 99 -19.17 -10.68 -5.80
C GLY A 99 -19.66 -9.25 -5.85
N LYS A 100 -20.17 -8.80 -4.70
CA LYS A 100 -20.64 -7.41 -4.48
C LYS A 100 -19.66 -6.60 -3.63
N VAL A 101 -18.47 -7.13 -3.38
CA VAL A 101 -17.46 -6.43 -2.56
C VAL A 101 -16.96 -5.22 -3.37
N PRO A 102 -16.99 -4.00 -2.80
CA PRO A 102 -16.46 -2.82 -3.48
C PRO A 102 -14.99 -3.02 -3.79
N LYS A 103 -14.62 -2.87 -5.07
CA LYS A 103 -13.24 -3.02 -5.51
C LYS A 103 -12.42 -1.79 -5.13
N ILE A 104 -11.25 -2.01 -4.52
CA ILE A 104 -10.27 -0.96 -4.27
C ILE A 104 -9.66 -0.54 -5.62
N ASN A 105 -9.61 0.76 -5.86
CA ASN A 105 -8.78 1.31 -6.93
C ASN A 105 -7.32 1.24 -6.48
N SER A 106 -6.60 0.21 -6.93
CA SER A 106 -5.20 -0.04 -6.53
C SER A 106 -4.30 1.15 -6.84
N ALA A 107 -4.44 1.76 -8.02
CA ALA A 107 -3.65 2.92 -8.41
C ALA A 107 -3.83 4.10 -7.43
N GLN A 108 -5.08 4.45 -7.14
CA GLN A 108 -5.39 5.52 -6.19
C GLN A 108 -4.95 5.17 -4.76
N PHE A 109 -5.11 3.91 -4.36
CA PHE A 109 -4.72 3.42 -3.05
C PHE A 109 -3.21 3.58 -2.81
N TYR A 110 -2.37 3.04 -3.69
CA TYR A 110 -0.92 3.16 -3.57
C TYR A 110 -0.45 4.62 -3.70
N LYS A 111 -1.05 5.41 -4.59
CA LYS A 111 -0.75 6.84 -4.70
C LYS A 111 -1.04 7.60 -3.40
N SER A 112 -2.16 7.27 -2.76
CA SER A 112 -2.56 7.87 -1.49
C SER A 112 -1.57 7.49 -0.38
N LEU A 113 -1.13 6.24 -0.31
CA LEU A 113 -0.10 5.81 0.65
C LEU A 113 1.23 6.53 0.43
N ALA A 114 1.71 6.60 -0.81
CA ALA A 114 2.94 7.31 -1.15
C ALA A 114 2.87 8.80 -0.75
N ASN A 115 1.73 9.45 -1.00
CA ASN A 115 1.52 10.84 -0.60
C ASN A 115 1.46 11.03 0.93
N ASN A 116 0.87 10.09 1.66
CA ASN A 116 0.85 10.11 3.13
C ASN A 116 2.25 9.93 3.75
N LEU A 117 3.14 9.17 3.11
CA LEU A 117 4.53 9.09 3.53
C LEU A 117 5.29 10.37 3.20
N LYS A 118 5.11 10.93 1.99
CA LYS A 118 5.74 12.20 1.58
C LYS A 118 5.41 13.35 2.53
N SER A 119 4.16 13.47 2.99
CA SER A 119 3.75 14.56 3.88
C SER A 119 4.39 14.52 5.27
N ARG A 120 4.96 13.37 5.66
CA ARG A 120 5.61 13.17 6.95
C ARG A 120 7.14 13.22 6.86
N MET A 121 7.68 13.49 5.69
CA MET A 121 9.12 13.66 5.50
C MET A 121 9.61 14.98 6.06
N MET A 122 10.80 14.97 6.65
CA MET A 122 11.47 16.21 7.08
C MET A 122 11.79 17.07 5.86
N THR A 123 11.23 18.27 5.79
CA THR A 123 11.66 19.29 4.83
C THR A 123 12.91 19.96 5.39
N SER A 124 14.08 19.60 4.89
CA SER A 124 15.33 20.28 5.22
C SER A 124 15.31 21.71 4.67
N SER A 125 14.67 22.64 5.38
CA SER A 125 14.85 24.07 5.15
C SER A 125 16.08 24.52 5.94
N SER A 126 17.24 24.58 5.28
CA SER A 126 18.41 25.25 5.83
C SER A 126 18.06 26.73 6.06
N SER A 127 17.93 27.15 7.31
CA SER A 127 17.61 28.53 7.69
C SER A 127 18.78 29.51 7.53
N ASN A 128 19.90 29.09 6.95
CA ASN A 128 21.09 29.93 6.75
C ASN A 128 21.15 30.48 5.33
N VAL A 129 20.19 31.32 4.95
CA VAL A 129 20.45 32.31 3.89
C VAL A 129 21.18 33.47 4.57
N SER A 130 22.50 33.49 4.44
CA SER A 130 23.33 34.62 4.87
C SER A 130 22.80 35.89 4.23
N ARG A 131 22.32 36.82 5.07
CA ARG A 131 21.84 38.14 4.68
C ARG A 131 23.05 39.02 4.39
N ASN A 132 23.77 38.74 3.30
CA ASN A 132 24.90 39.56 2.89
C ASN A 132 24.44 40.79 2.10
N GLU A 133 24.54 41.93 2.78
CA GLU A 133 25.00 43.23 2.29
C GLU A 133 24.43 43.77 0.96
N LYS A 134 23.47 44.70 1.08
CA LYS A 134 23.39 45.84 0.16
C LYS A 134 23.78 47.11 0.91
N ASN A 135 25.09 47.38 0.93
CA ASN A 135 25.62 48.73 1.09
C ASN A 135 26.52 48.99 -0.11
N ARG A 136 26.05 49.76 -1.09
CA ARG A 136 26.86 50.67 -1.91
C ARG A 136 26.00 51.50 -2.85
N GLN A 137 26.08 52.81 -2.60
CA GLN A 137 25.93 53.96 -3.52
C GLN A 137 24.50 54.19 -4.03
N ASP A 138 23.91 55.39 -3.92
CA ASP A 138 24.44 56.66 -4.43
C ASP A 138 24.12 57.85 -3.51
N ASN A 139 25.17 58.62 -3.18
CA ASN A 139 25.11 60.06 -2.96
C ASN A 139 25.65 60.70 -4.24
N GLU A 140 24.80 61.40 -4.99
CA GLU A 140 25.07 62.67 -5.70
C GLU A 140 23.77 63.17 -6.35
#